data_AF-A0A7J9XNL2-F1
#
_entry.id   AF-A0A7J9XNL2-F1
#
_cell.length_a   1.000
_cell.length_b   1.000
_cell.length_c   1.000
_cell.angle_alpha   90.00
_cell.angle_beta   90.00
_cell.angle_gamma   90.00
#
_symmetry.space_group_name_H-M   'P 1'
#
loop_
_entity.id
_entity.type
_entity.pdbx_description
1 polymer ?
#
loop_
_entity_poly.entity_id
_entity_poly.type
_entity_poly.pdbx_seq_one_letter_code
_entity_poly.pdbx_strand_id
1 'polypeptide(L)'
;MTAAPEIVLRRVRDVLGSNGLERLDPAGARLLLRELLFDSQGVPDWHCQAACRDVRRELFFPEHPGAAEQVREAKDVCARCPVRAECLTDVMAWERPGYRYGVVGGLSARERQQLARSRRREVQGGEAA
;
A
#
# COMPACT_ATOMS: atom_id res chain seq x y z
N MET A 1 -6.00 14.71 3.56
CA MET A 1 -5.92 15.71 2.47
C MET A 1 -4.48 15.67 2.02
N THR A 2 -4.21 15.04 0.87
CA THR A 2 -2.89 15.11 0.23
C THR A 2 -2.49 16.58 0.15
N ALA A 3 -1.27 16.92 0.57
CA ALA A 3 -0.77 18.26 0.32
C ALA A 3 -0.78 18.44 -1.21
N ALA A 4 -1.48 19.46 -1.71
CA ALA A 4 -1.48 19.76 -3.13
C ALA A 4 -0.01 19.85 -3.60
N PRO A 5 0.36 19.25 -4.75
CA PRO A 5 1.74 19.22 -5.24
C PRO A 5 2.44 20.59 -5.20
N GLU A 6 1.68 21.66 -5.41
CA GLU A 6 2.15 23.05 -5.33
C GLU A 6 2.62 23.50 -3.94
N ILE A 7 2.00 23.01 -2.86
CA ILE A 7 2.39 23.33 -1.48
C ILE A 7 3.72 22.65 -1.14
N VAL A 8 3.90 21.43 -1.62
CA VAL A 8 5.13 20.63 -1.46
C VAL A 8 6.28 21.32 -2.19
N LEU A 9 6.08 21.67 -3.47
CA LEU A 9 7.08 22.37 -4.28
C LEU A 9 7.44 23.75 -3.72
N ARG A 10 6.48 24.50 -3.15
CA ARG A 10 6.75 25.78 -2.51
C ARG A 10 7.66 25.62 -1.29
N ARG A 11 7.36 24.69 -0.38
CA ARG A 11 8.18 24.44 0.82
C ARG A 11 9.60 23.99 0.48
N VAL A 12 9.75 23.12 -0.53
CA VAL A 12 11.06 22.68 -1.03
C VAL A 12 11.88 23.88 -1.51
N ARG A 13 11.26 24.76 -2.30
CA ARG A 13 11.91 25.98 -2.82
C ARG A 13 12.27 26.96 -1.70
N ASP A 14 11.44 27.09 -0.67
CA ASP A 14 11.71 27.96 0.49
C ASP A 14 12.93 27.49 1.29
N VAL A 15 13.12 26.18 1.46
CA VAL A 15 14.24 25.60 2.23
C VAL A 15 15.53 25.52 1.43
N LEU A 16 15.44 25.10 0.16
CA LEU A 16 16.61 24.90 -0.69
C LEU A 16 17.05 26.18 -1.42
N GLY A 17 16.16 27.18 -1.50
CA GLY A 17 16.36 28.35 -2.36
C GLY A 17 16.19 28.02 -3.85
N SER A 18 16.17 29.06 -4.69
CA SER A 18 15.86 28.94 -6.13
C SER A 18 16.78 27.98 -6.91
N ASN A 19 18.01 27.76 -6.44
CA ASN A 19 19.00 26.89 -7.09
C ASN A 19 19.39 25.68 -6.22
N GLY A 20 18.73 25.43 -5.09
CA GLY A 20 19.15 24.35 -4.20
C GLY A 20 18.83 22.95 -4.71
N LEU A 21 17.90 22.82 -5.67
CA LEU A 21 17.67 21.58 -6.41
C LEU A 21 18.85 21.18 -7.29
N GLU A 22 19.59 22.15 -7.83
CA GLU A 22 20.76 21.93 -8.67
C GLU A 22 22.01 21.56 -7.84
N ARG A 23 21.97 21.81 -6.53
CA ARG A 23 23.07 21.55 -5.57
C ARG A 23 22.81 20.36 -4.65
N LEU A 24 21.67 19.69 -4.80
CA LEU A 24 21.32 18.51 -4.01
C LEU A 24 22.20 17.34 -4.43
N ASP A 25 23.11 16.94 -3.53
CA ASP A 25 23.83 15.68 -3.70
C ASP A 25 22.87 14.48 -3.56
N PRO A 26 23.28 13.27 -3.99
CA PRO A 26 22.42 12.10 -3.94
C PRO A 26 21.91 11.74 -2.53
N ALA A 27 22.65 12.05 -1.46
CA ALA A 27 22.24 11.79 -0.09
C ALA A 27 21.16 12.79 0.37
N GLY A 28 21.34 14.07 0.04
CA GLY A 28 20.36 15.12 0.26
C GLY A 28 19.08 14.89 -0.55
N ALA A 29 19.20 14.46 -1.81
CA ALA A 29 18.04 14.15 -2.66
C ALA A 29 17.22 13.00 -2.07
N ARG A 30 17.89 11.96 -1.57
CA ARG A 30 17.24 10.82 -0.90
C ARG A 30 16.52 11.23 0.38
N LEU A 31 17.12 12.12 1.18
CA LEU A 31 16.48 12.65 2.39
C LEU A 31 15.23 13.48 2.03
N LEU A 32 15.35 14.36 1.04
CA LEU A 32 14.24 15.19 0.58
C LEU A 32 13.08 14.35 0.05
N LEU A 33 13.37 13.37 -0.82
CA LEU A 33 12.34 12.46 -1.33
C LEU A 33 11.66 11.68 -0.21
N ARG A 34 12.40 11.29 0.84
CA ARG A 34 11.78 10.66 2.02
C ARG A 34 10.79 11.62 2.70
N GLU A 35 11.20 12.86 2.99
CA GLU A 35 10.34 13.81 3.71
C GLU A 35 9.17 14.34 2.88
N LEU A 36 9.27 14.34 1.55
CA LEU A 36 8.20 14.81 0.65
C LEU A 36 7.23 13.71 0.22
N LEU A 37 7.71 12.46 0.10
CA LEU A 37 6.91 11.34 -0.38
C LEU A 37 6.32 10.51 0.76
N PHE A 38 6.85 10.62 1.98
CA PHE A 38 6.25 10.03 3.16
C PHE A 38 5.72 11.17 4.04
N ASP A 39 4.40 11.20 4.24
CA ASP A 39 3.80 12.13 5.19
C ASP A 39 4.43 11.92 6.58
N SER A 40 4.42 12.96 7.40
CA SER A 40 5.10 13.03 8.71
C SER A 40 4.59 12.04 9.77
N GLN A 41 3.82 11.01 9.38
CA GLN A 41 3.40 9.88 10.22
C GLN A 41 3.55 8.52 9.51
N GLY A 42 4.27 8.39 8.38
CA GLY A 42 4.65 7.08 7.83
C GLY A 42 3.48 6.13 7.53
N VAL A 43 2.26 6.65 7.41
CA VAL A 43 1.06 5.91 7.02
C VAL A 43 0.77 6.36 5.59
N PRO A 44 0.92 5.50 4.58
CA PRO A 44 0.65 5.87 3.20
C PRO A 44 -0.68 6.63 3.06
N ASP A 45 -0.69 7.75 2.33
CA ASP A 45 -1.82 8.68 2.16
C ASP A 45 -3.16 8.00 1.86
N TRP A 46 -3.12 6.79 1.27
CA TRP A 46 -4.28 6.00 0.93
C TRP A 46 -5.01 5.39 2.13
N HIS A 47 -4.34 5.08 3.25
CA HIS A 47 -4.98 4.48 4.43
C HIS A 47 -6.08 5.38 5.01
N CYS A 48 -5.93 6.71 4.89
CA CYS A 48 -6.92 7.67 5.37
C CYS A 48 -8.28 7.54 4.67
N GLN A 49 -8.28 7.01 3.44
CA GLN A 49 -9.44 6.84 2.56
C GLN A 49 -9.97 5.40 2.56
N ALA A 50 -9.38 4.50 3.36
CA ALA A 50 -9.78 3.11 3.40
C ALA A 50 -11.16 2.94 4.03
N ALA A 51 -12.09 2.32 3.30
CA ALA A 51 -13.45 2.07 3.80
C ALA A 51 -13.50 1.14 5.02
N CYS A 52 -12.43 0.37 5.28
CA CYS A 52 -12.30 -0.48 6.47
C CYS A 52 -11.88 0.28 7.73
N ARG A 53 -11.53 1.56 7.63
CA ARG A 53 -11.03 2.38 8.76
C ARG A 53 -12.01 2.43 9.93
N ASP A 54 -13.31 2.52 9.64
CA ASP A 54 -14.37 2.62 10.64
C ASP A 54 -15.05 1.27 10.92
N VAL A 55 -14.45 0.17 10.45
CA VAL A 55 -14.96 -1.19 10.61
C VAL A 55 -14.11 -1.93 11.63
N ARG A 56 -14.74 -2.78 12.45
CA ARG A 56 -14.04 -3.60 13.46
C ARG A 56 -12.95 -4.44 12.80
N ARG A 57 -11.73 -4.36 13.33
CA ARG A 57 -10.56 -5.05 12.78
C ARG A 57 -10.73 -6.56 12.73
N GLU A 58 -11.43 -7.13 13.71
CA GLU A 58 -11.64 -8.57 13.87
C GLU A 58 -12.34 -9.17 12.66
N LEU A 59 -13.20 -8.40 11.98
CA LEU A 59 -13.85 -8.82 10.74
C LEU A 59 -12.85 -9.28 9.68
N PHE A 60 -11.68 -8.63 9.60
CA PHE A 60 -10.66 -8.92 8.59
C PHE A 60 -9.72 -10.07 8.98
N PHE A 61 -9.80 -10.59 10.21
CA PHE A 61 -8.93 -11.65 10.72
C PHE A 61 -9.75 -12.84 11.24
N PRO A 62 -10.29 -13.69 10.34
CA PRO A 62 -11.03 -14.88 10.75
C PRO A 62 -10.14 -15.87 11.52
N GLU A 63 -10.57 -16.26 12.71
CA GLU A 63 -9.79 -17.09 13.66
C GLU A 63 -9.94 -18.60 13.43
N HIS A 64 -10.97 -19.03 12.68
CA HIS A 64 -11.31 -20.46 12.55
C HIS A 64 -11.61 -20.90 11.10
N PRO A 65 -11.37 -22.18 10.75
CA PRO A 65 -11.60 -22.74 9.41
C PRO A 65 -13.06 -22.70 8.88
N GLY A 66 -14.04 -22.23 9.66
CA GLY A 66 -15.46 -22.12 9.28
C GLY A 66 -15.95 -20.70 9.03
N ALA A 67 -15.08 -19.69 9.07
CA ALA A 67 -15.44 -18.28 9.01
C ALA A 67 -15.73 -17.76 7.59
N ALA A 68 -16.37 -18.58 6.74
CA ALA A 68 -16.66 -18.23 5.34
C ALA A 68 -17.54 -16.97 5.23
N GLU A 69 -18.50 -16.82 6.14
CA GLU A 69 -19.37 -15.65 6.21
C GLU A 69 -18.59 -14.39 6.58
N GLN A 70 -17.73 -14.47 7.59
CA GLN A 70 -16.86 -13.37 8.01
C GLN A 70 -15.90 -12.95 6.88
N VAL A 71 -15.35 -13.91 6.13
CA VAL A 71 -14.51 -13.64 4.97
C VAL A 71 -15.31 -12.93 3.87
N ARG A 72 -16.56 -13.33 3.64
CA ARG A 72 -17.45 -12.69 2.66
C ARG A 72 -17.73 -11.24 3.07
N GLU A 73 -18.15 -11.02 4.31
CA GLU A 73 -18.44 -9.68 4.83
C GLU A 73 -17.20 -8.77 4.76
N ALA A 74 -16.01 -9.27 5.12
CA ALA A 74 -14.77 -8.51 4.97
C ALA A 74 -14.47 -8.14 3.51
N LYS A 75 -14.72 -9.05 2.57
CA LYS A 75 -14.55 -8.81 1.12
C LYS A 75 -15.53 -7.78 0.60
N ASP A 76 -16.77 -7.75 1.09
CA ASP A 76 -17.77 -6.75 0.70
C ASP A 76 -17.34 -5.33 1.11
N VAL A 77 -16.72 -5.19 2.29
CA VAL A 77 -16.08 -3.92 2.68
C VAL A 77 -14.96 -3.53 1.72
N CYS A 78 -14.10 -4.48 1.34
CA CYS A 78 -13.05 -4.22 0.37
C CYS A 78 -13.59 -3.88 -1.04
N ALA A 79 -14.72 -4.46 -1.46
CA ALA A 79 -15.29 -4.25 -2.79
C ALA A 79 -15.71 -2.79 -3.03
N ARG A 80 -16.16 -2.10 -1.97
CA ARG A 80 -16.52 -0.67 -1.98
C ARG A 80 -15.37 0.27 -1.59
N CYS A 81 -14.17 -0.25 -1.34
CA CYS A 81 -13.04 0.54 -0.86
C CYS A 81 -12.33 1.25 -2.02
N PRO A 82 -12.19 2.59 -2.01
CA PRO A 82 -11.60 3.34 -3.12
C PRO A 82 -10.10 3.07 -3.31
N VAL A 83 -9.43 2.62 -2.25
CA VAL A 83 -7.97 2.39 -2.20
C VAL A 83 -7.61 0.90 -2.23
N ARG A 84 -8.51 0.06 -2.77
CA ARG A 84 -8.33 -1.40 -2.78
C ARG A 84 -7.07 -1.84 -3.53
N ALA A 85 -6.74 -1.17 -4.63
CA ALA A 85 -5.61 -1.54 -5.49
C ALA A 85 -4.27 -1.19 -4.83
N GLU A 86 -4.18 0.01 -4.26
CA GLU A 86 -3.05 0.52 -3.49
C GLU A 86 -2.81 -0.37 -2.27
N CYS A 87 -3.87 -0.65 -1.49
CA CYS A 87 -3.82 -1.55 -0.34
C CYS A 87 -3.25 -2.93 -0.70
N LEU A 88 -3.73 -3.54 -1.79
CA LEU A 88 -3.25 -4.85 -2.22
C LEU A 88 -1.79 -4.78 -2.67
N THR A 89 -1.42 -3.72 -3.40
CA THR A 89 -0.07 -3.53 -3.95
C THR A 89 0.95 -3.39 -2.83
N ASP A 90 0.69 -2.49 -1.88
CA ASP A 90 1.56 -2.26 -0.73
C ASP A 90 1.73 -3.54 0.08
N VAL A 91 0.62 -4.19 0.46
CA VAL A 91 0.67 -5.42 1.27
C VAL A 91 1.43 -6.53 0.57
N MET A 92 1.22 -6.72 -0.74
CA MET A 92 1.96 -7.72 -1.51
C MET A 92 3.46 -7.42 -1.65
N ALA A 93 3.88 -6.15 -1.50
CA ALA A 93 5.28 -5.75 -1.58
C ALA A 93 6.06 -6.09 -0.30
N TRP A 94 5.43 -6.03 0.89
CA TRP A 94 6.11 -6.29 2.17
C TRP A 94 5.71 -7.60 2.86
N GLU A 95 4.57 -8.22 2.53
CA GLU A 95 4.14 -9.47 3.17
C GLU A 95 5.02 -10.66 2.73
N ARG A 96 5.53 -11.43 3.69
CA ARG A 96 6.40 -12.57 3.39
C ARG A 96 5.61 -13.75 2.81
N PRO A 97 6.14 -14.48 1.82
CA PRO A 97 5.58 -15.75 1.40
C PRO A 97 5.44 -16.71 2.60
N GLY A 98 4.26 -17.32 2.78
CA GLY A 98 3.99 -18.24 3.89
C GLY A 98 3.51 -17.58 5.19
N TYR A 99 3.64 -16.26 5.33
CA TYR A 99 3.16 -15.50 6.50
C TYR A 99 2.11 -14.49 6.08
N ARG A 100 0.94 -15.01 5.68
CA ARG A 100 -0.19 -14.21 5.19
C ARG A 100 -1.40 -14.48 6.04
N TYR A 101 -2.07 -13.42 6.44
CA TYR A 101 -3.21 -13.47 7.35
C TYR A 101 -4.33 -12.55 6.85
N GLY A 102 -5.55 -12.89 7.25
CA GLY A 102 -6.72 -12.04 7.05
C GLY A 102 -7.10 -11.75 5.60
N VAL A 103 -8.10 -10.88 5.47
CA VAL A 103 -8.59 -10.30 4.21
C VAL A 103 -7.97 -8.93 4.02
N VAL A 104 -7.24 -8.74 2.92
CA VAL A 104 -6.53 -7.51 2.59
C VAL A 104 -6.64 -7.25 1.09
N GLY A 105 -6.92 -6.02 0.68
CA GLY A 105 -7.09 -5.70 -0.75
C GLY A 105 -8.21 -6.47 -1.44
N GLY A 106 -9.20 -6.97 -0.68
CA GLY A 106 -10.27 -7.84 -1.17
C GLY A 106 -9.86 -9.29 -1.42
N LEU A 107 -8.68 -9.72 -0.96
CA LEU A 107 -8.20 -11.10 -1.08
C LEU A 107 -7.91 -11.69 0.30
N SER A 108 -8.32 -12.93 0.51
CA SER A 108 -7.87 -13.75 1.65
C SER A 108 -6.39 -14.10 1.53
N ALA A 109 -5.78 -14.52 2.65
CA ALA A 109 -4.40 -15.01 2.67
C ALA A 109 -4.11 -16.09 1.61
N ARG A 110 -5.05 -17.05 1.44
CA ARG A 110 -4.95 -18.13 0.45
C ARG A 110 -4.98 -17.60 -0.98
N GLU A 111 -5.88 -16.66 -1.28
CA GLU A 111 -5.99 -16.05 -2.60
C GLU A 111 -4.76 -15.21 -2.93
N ARG A 112 -4.25 -14.43 -1.96
CA ARG A 112 -2.98 -13.73 -2.15
C ARG A 112 -1.87 -14.72 -2.47
N GLN A 113 -1.78 -15.85 -1.74
CA GLN A 113 -0.77 -16.88 -1.98
C GLN A 113 -0.86 -17.45 -3.40
N GLN A 114 -2.06 -17.66 -3.92
CA GLN A 114 -2.28 -18.07 -5.30
C GLN A 114 -1.84 -16.97 -6.29
N LEU A 115 -2.23 -15.72 -6.06
CA LEU A 115 -1.82 -14.57 -6.88
C LEU A 115 -0.29 -14.44 -6.97
N ALA A 116 0.42 -14.56 -5.85
CA ALA A 116 1.88 -14.52 -5.83
C ALA A 116 2.53 -15.68 -6.61
N ARG A 117 1.90 -16.87 -6.61
CA ARG A 117 2.36 -18.01 -7.40
C ARG A 117 2.12 -17.78 -8.90
N SER A 118 0.96 -17.24 -9.28
CA SER A 118 0.65 -16.91 -10.68
C SER A 118 1.63 -15.87 -11.23
N ARG A 119 1.86 -14.77 -10.52
CA ARG A 119 2.82 -13.73 -10.93
C ARG A 119 4.24 -14.27 -11.14
N ARG A 120 4.69 -15.20 -10.29
CA ARG A 120 6.00 -15.85 -10.47
C ARG A 120 6.07 -16.72 -11.72
N ARG A 121 4.99 -17.45 -12.04
CA ARG A 121 4.91 -18.27 -13.25
C ARG A 121 4.88 -17.43 -14.52
N GLU A 122 4.19 -16.29 -14.49
CA GLU A 122 4.14 -15.34 -15.61
C GLU A 122 5.54 -14.79 -15.93
N VAL A 123 6.30 -14.37 -14.91
CA VAL A 123 7.69 -13.91 -15.08
C VAL A 123 8.57 -15.02 -15.65
N GLN A 124 8.49 -16.24 -15.09
CA GLN A 124 9.28 -17.39 -15.55
C GLN A 124 8.91 -17.86 -16.97
N GLY A 125 7.64 -17.75 -17.35
CA GLY A 125 7.17 -18.09 -18.70
C GLY A 125 7.52 -17.04 -19.75
N GLY A 126 7.62 -15.77 -19.34
CA GLY A 126 8.04 -14.67 -20.22
C GLY A 126 9.56 -14.61 -20.46
N GLU A 127 10.39 -15.12 -19.54
CA GLU A 127 11.84 -15.26 -19.74
C GLU A 127 12.22 -16.45 -20.65
N ALA A 128 11.32 -17.41 -20.84
CA ALA A 128 11.54 -18.60 -21.64
C ALA A 128 11.03 -18.49 -23.10
N ALA A 129 10.50 -17.33 -23.49
CA ALA A 129 9.97 -17.01 -24.83
C ALA A 129 10.80 -15.92 -25.51
#